data_AF-A0AAW9EJ46-F1
#
_entry.id   AF-A0AAW9EJ46-F1
#
_cell.length_a   1.000
_cell.length_b   1.000
_cell.length_c   1.000
_cell.angle_alpha   90.00
_cell.angle_beta   90.00
_cell.angle_gamma   90.00
#
_symmetry.space_group_name_H-M   'P 1'
#
loop_
_entity.id
_entity.type
_entity.pdbx_description
1 polymer ?
#
loop_
_entity_poly.entity_id
_entity_poly.type
_entity_poly.pdbx_seq_one_letter_code
_entity_poly.pdbx_strand_id
1 'polypeptide(L)'
;MPYTPNPQHRNAGFAGRKSQWSISLLEENMCYSLALNENWLFNNSYWGLHIPPAIQTPQILGVSPPPSSCNVHMAKFVGDLQGNWHGYPVAHWLSPYDRPGEDVLKNWCAKGFISKSGFSKIRRGKRCAL
;
A
#
# COMPACT_ATOMS: atom_id res chain seq x y z
N MET A 1 -5.62 0.45 16.44
CA MET A 1 -4.20 0.29 16.83
C MET A 1 -3.46 1.58 16.50
N PRO A 2 -2.56 2.10 17.36
CA PRO A 2 -1.93 3.41 17.17
C PRO A 2 -1.09 3.43 15.90
N TYR A 3 -1.19 4.53 15.16
CA TYR A 3 -0.46 4.75 13.92
C TYR A 3 0.53 5.91 14.08
N THR A 4 1.77 5.68 13.68
CA THR A 4 2.83 6.69 13.72
C THR A 4 3.55 6.68 12.37
N PRO A 5 3.34 7.69 11.51
CA PRO A 5 3.99 7.78 10.21
C PRO A 5 5.52 7.68 10.35
N ASN A 6 6.14 6.83 9.53
CA ASN A 6 7.59 6.70 9.54
C ASN A 6 8.19 7.86 8.72
N PRO A 7 9.00 8.74 9.33
CA PRO A 7 9.54 9.93 8.66
C PRO A 7 10.46 9.59 7.49
N GLN A 8 11.05 8.39 7.44
CA GLN A 8 11.89 7.97 6.31
C GLN A 8 11.12 7.81 5.00
N HIS A 9 9.80 7.60 5.06
CA HIS A 9 8.93 7.52 3.88
C HIS A 9 8.31 8.87 3.52
N ARG A 10 8.70 9.96 4.20
CA ARG A 10 8.24 11.34 3.97
C ARG A 10 9.38 12.35 3.88
N ASN A 11 10.61 11.87 3.73
CA ASN A 11 11.81 12.70 3.71
C ASN A 11 12.62 12.36 2.45
N ALA A 12 12.77 13.35 1.57
CA ALA A 12 13.48 13.22 0.30
C ALA A 12 14.93 12.72 0.46
N GLY A 13 15.57 12.96 1.60
CA GLY A 13 16.90 12.43 1.91
C GLY A 13 16.98 10.90 1.93
N PHE A 14 15.85 10.20 2.08
CA PHE A 14 15.76 8.74 2.03
C PHE A 14 15.23 8.20 0.69
N ALA A 15 14.82 9.07 -0.25
CA ALA A 15 14.16 8.67 -1.51
C ALA A 15 15.02 7.76 -2.40
N GLY A 16 16.35 7.81 -2.26
CA GLY A 16 17.27 6.90 -2.96
C GLY A 16 17.24 5.45 -2.46
N ARG A 17 16.60 5.18 -1.31
CA ARG A 17 16.58 3.85 -0.66
C ARG A 17 15.21 3.42 -0.18
N LYS A 18 14.28 4.35 0.03
CA LYS A 18 12.95 4.12 0.60
C LYS A 18 11.90 4.70 -0.32
N SER A 19 10.80 3.97 -0.49
CA SER A 19 9.62 4.52 -1.17
C SER A 19 9.10 5.74 -0.41
N GLN A 20 8.53 6.71 -1.12
CA GLN A 20 8.06 7.96 -0.54
C GLN A 20 6.56 8.12 -0.75
N TRP A 21 5.85 8.52 0.29
CA TRP A 21 4.44 8.91 0.19
C TRP A 21 4.31 10.17 -0.67
N SER A 22 3.37 10.15 -1.62
CA SER A 22 2.98 11.34 -2.39
C SER A 22 1.71 11.99 -1.85
N ILE A 23 0.95 11.26 -1.04
CA ILE A 23 -0.27 11.72 -0.39
C ILE A 23 0.02 12.38 0.95
N SER A 24 -0.93 13.19 1.41
CA SER A 24 -0.86 13.84 2.72
C SER A 24 -0.82 12.82 3.87
N LEU A 25 -0.42 13.29 5.06
CA LEU A 25 -0.42 12.48 6.27
C LEU A 25 -1.84 12.05 6.67
N LEU A 26 -2.83 12.91 6.44
CA LEU A 26 -4.23 12.59 6.65
C LEU A 26 -4.66 11.42 5.75
N GLU A 27 -4.32 11.47 4.46
CA GLU A 27 -4.68 10.42 3.51
C GLU A 27 -3.96 9.09 3.80
N GLU A 28 -2.70 9.11 4.24
CA GLU A 28 -2.00 7.91 4.72
C GLU A 28 -2.73 7.28 5.92
N ASN A 29 -3.13 8.09 6.89
CA ASN A 29 -3.92 7.63 8.04
C ASN A 29 -5.27 7.05 7.63
N MET A 30 -5.92 7.64 6.62
CA MET A 30 -7.16 7.12 6.05
C MET A 30 -6.92 5.77 5.35
N CYS A 31 -5.82 5.61 4.61
CA CYS A 31 -5.45 4.33 4.00
C CYS A 31 -5.27 3.24 5.05
N TYR A 32 -4.58 3.57 6.15
CA TYR A 32 -4.39 2.64 7.27
C TYR A 32 -5.71 2.30 7.96
N SER A 33 -6.53 3.30 8.28
CA SER A 33 -7.84 3.11 8.91
C SER A 33 -8.75 2.24 8.06
N LEU A 34 -8.76 2.44 6.74
CA LEU A 34 -9.52 1.62 5.81
C LEU A 34 -9.04 0.16 5.83
N ALA A 35 -7.73 -0.06 5.74
CA ALA A 35 -7.16 -1.40 5.77
C ALA A 35 -7.45 -2.13 7.08
N LEU A 36 -7.46 -1.41 8.21
CA LEU A 36 -7.82 -1.94 9.52
C LEU A 36 -9.32 -2.30 9.59
N ASN A 37 -10.19 -1.38 9.16
CA ASN A 37 -11.65 -1.57 9.21
C ASN A 37 -12.14 -2.70 8.31
N GLU A 38 -11.54 -2.85 7.13
CA GLU A 38 -11.84 -3.92 6.18
C GLU A 38 -11.12 -5.23 6.50
N ASN A 39 -10.28 -5.22 7.55
CA ASN A 39 -9.44 -6.33 7.95
C ASN A 39 -8.60 -6.89 6.78
N TRP A 40 -7.95 -6.00 6.03
CA TRP A 40 -7.03 -6.35 4.93
C TRP A 40 -5.68 -6.84 5.48
N LEU A 41 -5.72 -7.86 6.34
CA LEU A 41 -4.59 -8.42 7.07
C LEU A 41 -4.01 -9.63 6.33
N PHE A 42 -2.69 -9.65 6.13
CA PHE A 42 -1.96 -10.81 5.63
C PHE A 42 -0.51 -10.77 6.11
N ASN A 43 0.01 -11.91 6.59
CA ASN A 43 1.38 -12.03 7.12
C ASN A 43 1.74 -10.92 8.13
N ASN A 44 0.87 -10.72 9.13
CA ASN A 44 1.03 -9.71 10.18
C ASN A 44 1.23 -8.27 9.66
N SER A 45 0.76 -7.99 8.44
CA SER A 45 0.78 -6.66 7.83
C SER A 45 -0.61 -6.32 7.30
N TYR A 46 -1.04 -5.08 7.49
CA TYR A 46 -2.22 -4.58 6.79
C TYR A 46 -1.82 -4.05 5.42
N TRP A 47 -2.74 -4.18 4.46
CA TRP A 47 -2.53 -3.76 3.08
C TRP A 47 -3.55 -2.70 2.72
N GLY A 48 -3.10 -1.57 2.19
CA GLY A 48 -3.99 -0.44 1.90
C GLY A 48 -3.95 0.03 0.46
N LEU A 49 -5.01 0.74 0.11
CA LEU A 49 -5.20 1.49 -1.12
C LEU A 49 -5.59 2.93 -0.74
N HIS A 50 -5.18 3.90 -1.56
CA HIS A 50 -5.67 5.26 -1.45
C HIS A 50 -6.89 5.41 -2.35
N ILE A 51 -8.08 5.57 -1.76
CA ILE A 51 -9.35 5.64 -2.47
C ILE A 51 -10.07 6.94 -2.07
N PRO A 52 -9.81 8.05 -2.77
CA PRO A 52 -10.52 9.30 -2.51
C PRO A 52 -12.03 9.13 -2.67
N PRO A 53 -12.86 9.66 -1.74
CA PRO A 53 -14.32 9.52 -1.79
C PRO A 53 -14.95 9.96 -3.12
N ALA A 54 -14.38 10.98 -3.76
CA ALA A 54 -14.85 11.52 -5.03
C ALA A 54 -14.50 10.65 -6.25
N ILE A 55 -13.43 9.84 -6.17
CA ILE A 55 -12.90 9.08 -7.32
C ILE A 55 -13.30 7.61 -7.24
N GLN A 56 -13.43 7.05 -6.03
CA GLN A 56 -13.84 5.67 -5.74
C GLN A 56 -12.99 4.56 -6.39
N THR A 57 -11.89 4.91 -7.04
CA THR A 57 -10.89 3.97 -7.56
C THR A 57 -9.53 4.22 -6.92
N PRO A 58 -8.66 3.20 -6.84
CA PRO A 58 -7.32 3.36 -6.28
C PRO A 58 -6.53 4.44 -7.03
N GLN A 59 -5.96 5.37 -6.29
CA GLN A 59 -5.10 6.43 -6.80
C GLN A 59 -3.65 6.20 -6.39
N ILE A 60 -2.74 6.90 -7.08
CA ILE A 60 -1.32 6.90 -6.74
C ILE A 60 -1.17 7.39 -5.30
N LEU A 61 -0.47 6.63 -4.47
CA LEU A 61 -0.21 6.97 -3.07
C LEU A 61 1.26 7.23 -2.76
N GLY A 62 2.15 6.89 -3.67
CA GLY A 62 3.57 7.12 -3.50
C GLY A 62 4.41 6.72 -4.69
N VAL A 63 5.72 6.75 -4.45
CA VAL A 63 6.75 6.48 -5.45
C VAL A 63 7.73 5.46 -4.90
N SER A 64 8.08 4.46 -5.70
CA SER A 64 9.13 3.48 -5.39
C SER A 64 10.53 4.11 -5.52
N PRO A 65 11.53 3.65 -4.75
CA PRO A 65 12.88 4.16 -4.89
C PRO A 65 13.53 3.71 -6.22
N PRO A 66 14.69 4.29 -6.59
CA PRO A 66 15.51 3.79 -7.69
C PRO A 66 15.84 2.29 -7.53
N PRO A 67 16.06 1.55 -8.64
CA PRO A 67 16.13 2.04 -10.02
C PRO A 67 14.77 2.18 -10.71
N SER A 68 13.68 1.72 -10.10
CA SER A 68 12.36 1.70 -10.75
C SER A 68 11.70 3.08 -10.80
N SER A 69 11.85 3.89 -9.75
CA SER A 69 11.37 5.28 -9.65
C SER A 69 9.99 5.49 -10.27
N CYS A 70 8.99 4.74 -9.80
CA CYS A 70 7.67 4.73 -10.40
C CYS A 70 6.54 4.84 -9.38
N ASN A 71 5.42 5.37 -9.85
CA ASN A 71 4.19 5.54 -9.09
C ASN A 71 3.64 4.19 -8.64
N VAL A 72 3.20 4.13 -7.40
CA VAL A 72 2.60 2.95 -6.76
C VAL A 72 1.25 3.30 -6.14
N HIS A 73 0.36 2.31 -6.09
CA HIS A 73 -1.04 2.47 -5.68
C HIS A 73 -1.36 1.68 -4.40
N MET A 74 -0.39 0.95 -3.87
CA MET A 74 -0.56 0.03 -2.74
C MET A 74 0.37 0.42 -1.61
N ALA A 75 -0.09 0.22 -0.39
CA ALA A 75 0.66 0.44 0.83
C ALA A 75 0.70 -0.84 1.67
N LYS A 76 1.78 -0.99 2.42
CA LYS A 76 1.93 -2.02 3.45
C LYS A 76 2.12 -1.33 4.79
N PHE A 77 1.40 -1.80 5.79
CA PHE A 77 1.47 -1.33 7.16
C PHE A 77 1.96 -2.45 8.06
N VAL A 78 2.96 -2.17 8.86
CA VAL A 78 3.63 -3.14 9.73
C VAL A 78 3.60 -2.63 11.17
N GLY A 79 3.36 -3.56 12.10
CA GLY A 79 3.47 -3.31 13.53
C GLY A 79 4.89 -3.61 14.01
N ASP A 80 5.40 -2.81 14.95
CA ASP A 80 6.59 -3.16 15.73
C ASP A 80 6.21 -4.03 16.95
N LEU A 81 7.24 -4.47 17.69
CA LEU A 81 7.06 -5.28 18.91
C LEU A 81 6.37 -4.51 20.05
N GLN A 82 6.32 -3.19 19.98
CA GLN A 82 5.62 -2.34 20.95
C GLN A 82 4.16 -2.07 20.53
N GLY A 83 3.71 -2.60 19.39
CA GLY A 83 2.35 -2.41 18.88
C GLY A 83 2.13 -1.09 18.15
N ASN A 84 3.19 -0.34 17.82
CA ASN A 84 3.07 0.85 16.96
C ASN A 84 3.07 0.44 15.50
N TRP A 85 2.15 1.01 14.74
CA TRP A 85 2.02 0.75 13.32
C TRP A 85 2.55 1.91 12.51
N HIS A 86 3.24 1.58 11.41
CA HIS A 86 3.63 2.55 10.40
C HIS A 86 3.47 1.93 9.01
N GLY A 87 3.49 2.75 7.97
CA GLY A 87 3.32 2.26 6.60
C GLY A 87 4.35 2.77 5.62
N TYR A 88 4.34 2.14 4.46
CA TYR A 88 5.09 2.60 3.30
C TYR A 88 4.41 2.21 1.98
N PRO A 89 4.60 3.01 0.91
CA PRO A 89 4.20 2.65 -0.44
C PRO A 89 4.98 1.42 -0.93
N VAL A 90 4.33 0.53 -1.67
CA VAL A 90 4.94 -0.70 -2.18
C VAL A 90 4.78 -0.88 -3.69
N ALA A 91 5.86 -1.32 -4.34
CA ALA A 91 5.82 -1.84 -5.69
C ALA A 91 5.72 -3.36 -5.63
N HIS A 92 4.51 -3.90 -5.75
CA HIS A 92 4.21 -5.32 -5.48
C HIS A 92 4.91 -6.33 -6.38
N TRP A 93 5.55 -5.89 -7.46
CA TRP A 93 6.28 -6.75 -8.39
C TRP A 93 7.79 -6.80 -8.12
N LEU A 94 8.32 -5.97 -7.21
CA LEU A 94 9.76 -5.93 -6.93
C LEU A 94 10.19 -6.92 -5.84
N SER A 95 9.27 -7.30 -4.94
CA SER A 95 9.56 -8.15 -3.79
C SER A 95 8.43 -9.14 -3.55
N PRO A 96 8.73 -10.43 -3.33
CA PRO A 96 7.70 -11.41 -3.02
C PRO A 96 7.00 -11.13 -1.68
N TYR A 97 7.65 -10.41 -0.77
CA TYR A 97 7.17 -10.03 0.57
C TYR A 97 6.31 -8.75 0.56
N ASP A 98 6.30 -8.02 -0.54
CA ASP A 98 5.54 -6.79 -0.71
C ASP A 98 4.27 -7.04 -1.54
N ARG A 99 3.60 -8.17 -1.28
CA ARG A 99 2.34 -8.55 -1.91
C ARG A 99 1.26 -8.91 -0.89
N PRO A 100 0.03 -8.41 -1.07
CA PRO A 100 -1.12 -8.80 -0.26
C PRO A 100 -1.49 -10.26 -0.49
N GLY A 101 -2.15 -10.83 0.51
CA GLY A 101 -2.69 -12.19 0.46
C GLY A 101 -3.84 -12.32 -0.53
N GLU A 102 -4.18 -13.56 -0.87
CA GLU A 102 -5.26 -13.84 -1.81
C GLU A 102 -6.61 -13.31 -1.32
N ASP A 103 -6.89 -13.39 -0.01
CA ASP A 103 -8.16 -12.94 0.56
C ASP A 103 -8.32 -11.42 0.51
N VAL A 104 -7.23 -10.68 0.76
CA VAL A 104 -7.19 -9.23 0.57
C VAL A 104 -7.48 -8.88 -0.90
N LEU A 105 -6.82 -9.56 -1.83
CA LEU A 105 -7.02 -9.33 -3.27
C LEU A 105 -8.44 -9.70 -3.74
N LYS A 106 -9.03 -10.78 -3.20
CA LYS A 106 -10.42 -11.17 -3.48
C LYS A 106 -11.36 -10.07 -3.01
N ASN A 107 -11.15 -9.53 -1.82
CA ASN A 107 -11.95 -8.43 -1.28
C ASN A 107 -11.84 -7.17 -2.15
N TRP A 108 -10.62 -6.75 -2.52
CA TRP A 108 -10.41 -5.62 -3.44
C TRP A 108 -11.10 -5.83 -4.79
N CYS A 109 -11.05 -7.04 -5.34
CA CYS A 109 -11.70 -7.36 -6.60
C CYS A 109 -13.23 -7.37 -6.47
N ALA A 110 -13.77 -7.89 -5.37
CA ALA A 110 -15.21 -7.92 -5.11
C ALA A 110 -15.80 -6.52 -4.91
N LYS A 111 -15.03 -5.60 -4.31
CA LYS A 111 -15.39 -4.18 -4.17
C LYS A 111 -15.15 -3.35 -5.45
N GLY A 112 -14.63 -3.96 -6.51
CA GLY A 112 -14.39 -3.27 -7.79
C GLY A 112 -13.15 -2.37 -7.81
N PHE A 113 -12.32 -2.37 -6.76
CA PHE A 113 -11.11 -1.56 -6.70
C PHE A 113 -10.03 -2.06 -7.66
N ILE A 114 -10.02 -3.37 -7.95
CA ILE A 114 -9.14 -3.97 -8.95
C ILE A 114 -9.93 -4.87 -9.89
N SER A 115 -9.48 -4.98 -11.13
CA SER A 115 -10.06 -5.93 -12.08
C SER A 115 -9.57 -7.36 -11.79
N LYS A 116 -10.28 -8.38 -12.32
CA LYS A 116 -9.82 -9.79 -12.30
C LYS A 116 -8.42 -9.96 -12.91
N SER A 117 -8.10 -9.16 -13.93
CA SER A 117 -6.76 -9.12 -14.54
C SER A 117 -5.73 -8.54 -13.57
N GLY A 118 -6.07 -7.44 -12.88
CA GLY A 118 -5.26 -6.83 -11.82
C GLY A 118 -4.98 -7.82 -10.69
N PHE A 119 -6.02 -8.49 -10.16
CA PHE A 119 -5.91 -9.57 -9.19
C PHE A 119 -4.86 -10.61 -9.60
N SER A 120 -4.99 -11.15 -10.81
CA SER A 120 -4.10 -12.21 -11.32
C SER A 120 -2.66 -11.73 -11.52
N LYS A 121 -2.47 -10.46 -11.89
CA LYS A 121 -1.13 -9.86 -12.03
C LYS A 121 -0.48 -9.61 -10.68
N ILE A 122 -1.19 -8.99 -9.73
CA ILE A 122 -0.67 -8.70 -8.39
C ILE A 122 -0.29 -10.00 -7.68
N ARG A 123 -1.17 -11.01 -7.70
CA ARG A 123 -0.90 -12.33 -7.09
C ARG A 123 0.38 -12.96 -7.62
N ARG A 124 0.64 -12.82 -8.93
CA ARG A 124 1.85 -13.34 -9.59
C ARG A 124 3.08 -12.43 -9.47
N GLY A 125 2.97 -11.29 -8.79
CA GLY A 125 4.05 -10.31 -8.71
C GLY A 125 4.37 -9.65 -10.06
N LYS A 126 3.38 -9.52 -10.95
CA LYS A 126 3.52 -8.82 -12.23
C LYS A 126 3.05 -7.39 -12.11
N ARG A 127 3.80 -6.47 -12.74
CA ARG A 127 3.42 -5.06 -12.84
C ARG A 127 2.07 -4.94 -13.56
N CYS A 128 1.22 -4.06 -13.06
CA CYS A 128 -0.06 -3.72 -13.68
C CYS A 128 -0.38 -2.25 -13.45
N ALA A 129 -1.18 -1.68 -14.36
CA ALA A 129 -1.88 -0.43 -14.08
C ALA A 129 -3.05 -0.75 -13.14
N LEU A 130 -3.14 0.01 -12.06
CA LEU A 130 -4.29 0.05 -11.16
C LEU A 130 -5.07 1.33 -11.44
#